data_AF-A0A9D3X6M7-F1
#
_entry.id   AF-A0A9D3X6M7-F1
#
_cell.length_a   1.000
_cell.length_b   1.000
_cell.length_c   1.000
_cell.angle_alpha   90.00
_cell.angle_beta   90.00
_cell.angle_gamma   90.00
#
_symmetry.space_group_name_H-M   'P 1'
#
loop_
_entity.id
_entity.type
_entity.pdbx_description
1 polymer ?
#
loop_
_entity_poly.entity_id
_entity_poly.type
_entity_poly.pdbx_seq_one_letter_code
_entity_poly.pdbx_strand_id
1 'polypeptide(L)'
;MWLSVVLLNGTFYECAMSGSKNLKYLEMLCHNKSNKCLEELPKVACGQTSLSSWETEEILLTLQAESQVVGWCVIVSAAFLSLLITCYGHCQSNTSHLQKRFWKIYTEKEKEQFEKYFEDYATKLSERNLKSFFENKKLEPFPMPSFRAWEEASALDSFNINQQIFSTLHKLVEDSMKDSNEAQDTMVNLGEGETV
;
A
#
# COMPACT_ATOMS: atom_id res chain seq x y z
N MET A 1 3.20 -9.17 -10.87
CA MET A 1 4.41 -9.20 -11.73
C MET A 1 5.15 -10.54 -11.60
N TRP A 2 5.63 -10.94 -10.42
CA TRP A 2 6.35 -12.23 -10.23
C TRP A 2 5.60 -13.45 -10.79
N LEU A 3 4.32 -13.63 -10.43
CA LEU A 3 3.51 -14.76 -10.89
C LEU A 3 3.42 -14.84 -12.42
N SER A 4 3.30 -13.71 -13.11
CA SER A 4 3.27 -13.65 -14.57
C SER A 4 4.57 -14.15 -15.19
N VAL A 5 5.72 -13.76 -14.62
CA VAL A 5 7.04 -14.19 -15.10
C VAL A 5 7.22 -15.70 -14.90
N VAL A 6 6.85 -16.21 -13.73
CA VAL A 6 6.92 -17.64 -13.40
C VAL A 6 6.03 -18.47 -14.33
N LEU A 7 4.80 -18.02 -14.58
CA LEU A 7 3.87 -18.70 -15.49
C LEU A 7 4.33 -18.66 -16.95
N LEU A 8 4.94 -17.56 -17.40
CA LEU A 8 5.47 -17.50 -18.76
C LEU A 8 6.70 -18.40 -18.95
N ASN A 9 7.50 -18.62 -17.90
CA ASN A 9 8.61 -19.56 -17.94
C ASN A 9 8.16 -21.04 -17.97
N GLY A 10 6.98 -21.36 -17.43
CA GLY A 10 6.36 -22.69 -17.54
C GLY A 10 6.89 -23.75 -16.57
N THR A 11 8.17 -23.71 -16.19
CA THR A 11 8.85 -24.75 -15.41
C THR A 11 8.16 -25.12 -14.09
N PHE A 12 7.66 -24.13 -13.35
CA PHE A 12 6.92 -24.37 -12.10
C PHE A 12 5.53 -24.97 -12.35
N TYR A 13 4.86 -24.55 -13.42
CA TYR A 13 3.54 -25.06 -13.79
C TYR A 13 3.63 -26.49 -14.31
N GLU A 14 4.63 -26.80 -15.14
CA GLU A 14 4.93 -28.15 -15.61
C GLU A 14 5.12 -29.11 -14.44
N CYS A 15 5.94 -28.74 -13.45
CA CYS A 15 6.17 -29.55 -12.26
C CYS A 15 4.89 -29.73 -11.42
N ALA A 16 4.14 -28.65 -11.20
CA ALA A 16 2.92 -28.68 -10.40
C ALA A 16 1.80 -29.52 -11.05
N MET A 17 1.60 -29.39 -12.36
CA MET A 17 0.54 -30.10 -13.08
C MET A 17 0.88 -31.55 -13.37
N SER A 18 2.15 -31.88 -13.56
CA SER A 18 2.61 -33.29 -13.65
C SER A 18 2.32 -34.09 -12.38
N GLY A 19 2.26 -33.43 -11.22
CA GLY A 19 1.91 -34.02 -9.92
C GLY A 19 0.43 -33.85 -9.51
N SER A 20 -0.44 -33.41 -10.42
CA SER A 20 -1.86 -33.17 -10.11
C SER A 20 -2.59 -34.45 -9.73
N LYS A 21 -3.61 -34.35 -8.87
CA LYS A 21 -4.50 -35.49 -8.51
C LYS A 21 -5.81 -35.50 -9.30
N ASN A 22 -5.99 -34.56 -10.22
CA ASN A 22 -7.23 -34.44 -10.99
C ASN A 22 -7.25 -35.44 -12.14
N LEU A 23 -7.82 -36.62 -11.89
CA LEU A 23 -7.84 -37.72 -12.85
C LEU A 23 -8.43 -37.33 -14.22
N LYS A 24 -9.48 -36.49 -14.26
CA LYS A 24 -10.10 -36.04 -15.52
C LYS A 24 -9.15 -35.18 -16.35
N TYR A 25 -8.42 -34.28 -15.70
CA TYR A 25 -7.40 -33.46 -16.37
C TYR A 25 -6.24 -34.33 -16.87
N LEU A 26 -5.78 -35.26 -16.04
CA LEU A 26 -4.71 -36.19 -16.41
C LEU A 26 -5.10 -37.13 -17.56
N GLU A 27 -6.33 -37.64 -17.59
CA GLU A 27 -6.86 -38.44 -18.69
C GLU A 27 -6.93 -37.66 -20.00
N MET A 28 -7.29 -36.36 -19.94
CA MET A 28 -7.26 -35.49 -21.11
C MET A 28 -5.83 -35.23 -21.59
N LEU A 29 -4.90 -34.99 -20.67
CA LEU A 29 -3.48 -34.77 -20.99
C LEU A 29 -2.81 -36.03 -21.58
N CYS A 30 -3.17 -37.21 -21.08
CA CYS A 30 -2.69 -38.52 -21.54
C CYS A 30 -3.54 -39.12 -22.68
N HIS A 31 -4.43 -38.35 -23.30
CA HIS A 31 -5.29 -38.86 -24.37
C HIS A 31 -4.46 -39.33 -25.59
N ASN A 32 -4.74 -40.53 -26.10
CA ASN A 32 -3.96 -41.20 -27.16
C ASN A 32 -2.47 -41.43 -26.84
N LYS A 33 -2.10 -41.53 -25.55
CA LYS A 33 -0.75 -41.88 -25.08
C LYS A 33 -0.70 -43.31 -24.53
N SER A 34 0.50 -43.79 -24.23
CA SER A 34 0.73 -45.08 -23.59
C SER A 34 -0.05 -45.26 -22.29
N ASN A 35 -0.45 -46.50 -21.99
CA ASN A 35 -1.13 -46.86 -20.74
C ASN A 35 -0.33 -46.52 -19.48
N LYS A 36 0.99 -46.29 -19.62
CA LYS A 36 1.88 -45.87 -18.54
C LYS A 36 1.92 -44.35 -18.31
N CYS A 37 1.24 -43.57 -19.14
CA CYS A 37 1.29 -42.11 -19.11
C CYS A 37 0.93 -41.55 -17.73
N LEU A 38 -0.16 -42.03 -17.12
CA LEU A 38 -0.62 -41.55 -15.81
C LEU A 38 0.36 -41.86 -14.66
N GLU A 39 0.99 -43.05 -14.68
CA GLU A 39 1.93 -43.48 -13.63
C GLU A 39 3.28 -42.76 -13.74
N GLU A 40 3.71 -42.45 -14.97
CA GLU A 40 5.02 -41.88 -15.26
C GLU A 40 4.99 -40.34 -15.40
N LEU A 41 3.81 -39.72 -15.49
CA LEU A 41 3.64 -38.27 -15.65
C LEU A 41 4.43 -37.44 -14.61
N PRO A 42 4.42 -37.78 -13.30
CA PRO A 42 5.18 -37.01 -12.30
C PRO A 42 6.70 -37.02 -12.54
N LYS A 43 7.21 -37.99 -13.33
CA LYS A 43 8.64 -38.13 -13.65
C LYS A 43 9.03 -37.43 -14.96
N VAL A 44 8.05 -36.99 -15.76
CA VAL A 44 8.27 -36.36 -17.08
C VAL A 44 9.08 -35.08 -16.95
N ALA A 45 8.75 -34.22 -15.99
CA ALA A 45 9.47 -32.97 -15.73
C ALA A 45 10.95 -33.18 -15.32
N CYS A 46 11.29 -34.36 -14.79
CA CYS A 46 12.66 -34.72 -14.39
C CYS A 46 13.44 -35.50 -15.47
N GLY A 47 12.81 -35.82 -16.60
CA GLY A 47 13.42 -36.65 -17.66
C GLY A 47 13.67 -38.11 -17.26
N GLN A 48 13.07 -38.59 -16.16
CA GLN A 48 13.26 -39.94 -15.62
C GLN A 48 12.07 -40.87 -15.95
N THR A 49 11.49 -40.70 -17.14
CA THR A 49 10.29 -41.43 -17.57
C THR A 49 10.63 -42.59 -18.50
N SER A 50 9.85 -43.66 -18.43
CA SER A 50 9.89 -44.79 -19.37
C SER A 50 9.02 -44.58 -20.63
N LEU A 51 8.40 -43.40 -20.76
CA LEU A 51 7.66 -42.99 -21.95
C LEU A 51 8.60 -42.77 -23.14
N SER A 52 8.03 -42.84 -24.34
CA SER A 52 8.80 -42.49 -25.54
C SER A 52 9.19 -41.01 -25.54
N SER A 53 10.26 -40.67 -26.26
CA SER A 53 10.74 -39.28 -26.38
C SER A 53 9.66 -38.37 -26.96
N TRP A 54 8.86 -38.87 -27.92
CA TRP A 54 7.83 -38.08 -28.57
C TRP A 54 6.65 -37.77 -27.63
N GLU A 55 6.21 -38.73 -26.81
CA GLU A 55 5.14 -38.52 -25.82
C GLU A 55 5.56 -37.51 -24.77
N THR A 56 6.81 -37.62 -24.30
CA THR A 56 7.38 -36.73 -23.26
C THR A 56 7.44 -35.28 -23.75
N GLU A 57 7.93 -35.07 -24.97
CA GLU A 57 8.02 -33.73 -25.58
C GLU A 57 6.63 -33.13 -25.80
N GLU A 58 5.66 -33.90 -26.30
CA GLU A 58 4.30 -33.43 -26.53
C GLU A 58 3.58 -33.01 -25.22
N ILE A 59 3.77 -33.78 -24.15
CA ILE A 59 3.23 -33.46 -22.82
C ILE A 59 3.86 -32.17 -22.29
N LEU A 60 5.19 -32.04 -22.34
CA LEU A 60 5.88 -30.85 -21.86
C LEU A 60 5.47 -29.60 -22.65
N LEU A 61 5.40 -29.69 -23.98
CA LEU A 61 4.93 -28.58 -24.82
C LEU A 61 3.49 -28.18 -24.49
N THR A 62 2.62 -29.15 -24.21
CA THR A 62 1.23 -28.89 -23.82
C THR A 62 1.16 -28.16 -22.48
N LEU A 63 1.87 -28.64 -21.46
CA LEU A 63 1.94 -28.01 -20.13
C LEU A 63 2.56 -26.61 -20.20
N GLN A 64 3.59 -26.43 -21.01
CA GLN A 64 4.24 -25.14 -21.23
C GLN A 64 3.29 -24.15 -21.91
N ALA A 65 2.55 -24.59 -22.93
CA ALA A 65 1.56 -23.77 -23.62
C ALA A 65 0.41 -23.36 -22.68
N GLU A 66 -0.11 -24.30 -21.89
CA GLU A 66 -1.12 -23.99 -20.86
C GLU A 66 -0.63 -22.93 -19.87
N SER A 67 0.60 -23.09 -19.37
CA SER A 67 1.21 -22.13 -18.45
C SER A 67 1.31 -20.73 -19.07
N GLN A 68 1.73 -20.64 -20.34
CA GLN A 68 1.84 -19.37 -21.04
C GLN A 68 0.46 -18.71 -21.25
N VAL A 69 -0.56 -19.48 -21.64
CA VAL A 69 -1.93 -18.98 -21.80
C VAL A 69 -2.45 -18.43 -20.48
N VAL A 70 -2.28 -19.16 -19.38
CA VAL A 70 -2.67 -18.70 -18.04
C VAL A 70 -1.89 -17.45 -17.66
N GLY A 71 -0.58 -17.41 -17.92
CA GLY A 71 0.28 -16.24 -17.69
C GLY A 71 -0.23 -14.99 -18.41
N TRP A 72 -0.57 -15.10 -19.70
CA TRP A 72 -1.15 -14.01 -20.48
C TRP A 72 -2.52 -13.58 -19.98
N CYS A 73 -3.40 -14.52 -19.61
CA CYS A 73 -4.70 -14.20 -19.01
C CYS A 73 -4.54 -13.39 -17.71
N VAL A 74 -3.57 -13.75 -16.86
CA VAL A 74 -3.28 -13.01 -15.62
C VAL A 74 -2.78 -11.58 -15.94
N ILE A 75 -1.93 -11.41 -16.95
CA ILE A 75 -1.43 -10.08 -17.34
C ILE A 75 -2.59 -9.21 -17.86
N VAL A 76 -3.38 -9.73 -18.79
CA VAL A 76 -4.48 -8.98 -19.42
C VAL A 76 -5.54 -8.60 -18.39
N SER A 77 -5.94 -9.54 -17.52
CA SER A 77 -6.92 -9.28 -16.47
C SER A 77 -6.40 -8.26 -15.45
N ALA A 78 -5.15 -8.37 -14.99
CA ALA A 78 -4.57 -7.41 -14.05
C ALA A 78 -4.45 -6.00 -14.65
N ALA A 79 -4.05 -5.89 -15.92
CA ALA A 79 -3.99 -4.61 -16.63
C ALA A 79 -5.37 -3.98 -16.78
N PHE A 80 -6.38 -4.78 -17.18
CA PHE A 80 -7.75 -4.33 -17.30
C PHE A 80 -8.34 -3.86 -15.96
N LEU A 81 -8.15 -4.63 -14.89
CA LEU A 81 -8.58 -4.24 -13.55
C LEU A 81 -7.90 -2.96 -13.08
N SER A 82 -6.60 -2.80 -13.34
CA SER A 82 -5.85 -1.58 -13.00
C SER A 82 -6.40 -0.35 -13.72
N LEU A 83 -6.75 -0.49 -15.00
CA LEU A 83 -7.41 0.56 -15.77
C LEU A 83 -8.80 0.89 -15.22
N LEU A 84 -9.61 -0.13 -14.88
CA LEU A 84 -10.92 0.08 -14.30
C LEU A 84 -10.86 0.80 -12.95
N ILE A 85 -9.96 0.39 -12.06
CA ILE A 85 -9.77 1.02 -10.75
C ILE A 85 -9.35 2.48 -10.91
N THR A 86 -8.39 2.73 -11.80
CA THR A 86 -7.90 4.09 -12.09
C THR A 86 -9.02 4.95 -12.68
N CYS A 87 -9.72 4.44 -13.68
CA CYS A 87 -10.85 5.13 -14.33
C CYS A 87 -11.96 5.44 -13.31
N TYR A 88 -12.34 4.45 -12.48
CA TYR A 88 -13.34 4.63 -11.44
C TYR A 88 -12.92 5.70 -10.42
N GLY A 89 -11.67 5.67 -9.94
CA GLY A 89 -11.15 6.68 -9.02
C GLY A 89 -11.07 8.09 -9.62
N HIS A 90 -10.83 8.20 -10.93
CA HIS A 90 -10.86 9.48 -11.65
C HIS A 90 -12.29 9.98 -11.92
N CYS A 91 -13.20 9.10 -12.34
CA CYS A 91 -14.60 9.45 -12.62
C CYS A 91 -15.40 9.77 -11.36
N GLN A 92 -15.10 9.15 -10.22
CA GLN A 92 -15.77 9.43 -8.95
C GLN A 92 -15.32 10.75 -8.32
N SER A 93 -14.16 11.29 -8.72
CA SER A 93 -13.69 12.54 -8.15
C SER A 93 -14.37 13.74 -8.79
N ASN A 94 -15.42 14.25 -8.15
CA ASN A 94 -16.05 15.54 -8.48
C ASN A 94 -15.16 16.77 -8.13
N THR A 95 -13.86 16.57 -7.92
CA THR A 95 -12.92 17.62 -7.51
C THR A 95 -12.11 18.12 -8.70
N SER A 96 -11.94 19.43 -8.83
CA SER A 96 -11.12 20.01 -9.88
C SER A 96 -9.71 19.42 -9.87
N HIS A 97 -9.20 19.03 -11.04
CA HIS A 97 -7.83 18.50 -11.21
C HIS A 97 -6.77 19.43 -10.59
N LEU A 98 -7.02 20.74 -10.59
CA LEU A 98 -6.17 21.75 -9.96
C LEU A 98 -6.11 21.62 -8.43
N GLN A 99 -7.25 21.37 -7.78
CA GLN A 99 -7.31 21.21 -6.31
C GLN A 99 -6.55 19.96 -5.87
N LYS A 100 -6.72 18.83 -6.57
CA LYS A 100 -5.94 17.60 -6.29
C LYS A 100 -4.44 17.81 -6.49
N ARG A 101 -4.05 18.57 -7.51
CA ARG A 101 -2.64 18.88 -7.77
C ARG A 101 -2.05 19.73 -6.65
N PHE A 102 -2.77 20.79 -6.24
CA PHE A 102 -2.37 21.62 -5.12
C PHE A 102 -2.22 20.80 -3.84
N TRP A 103 -3.21 19.96 -3.53
CA TRP A 103 -3.15 19.04 -2.40
C TRP A 103 -1.88 18.22 -2.39
N LYS A 104 -1.58 17.51 -3.48
CA LYS A 104 -0.41 16.64 -3.57
C LYS A 104 0.88 17.42 -3.25
N ILE A 105 0.99 18.63 -3.77
CA ILE A 105 2.12 19.53 -3.49
C ILE A 105 2.13 19.95 -2.02
N TYR A 106 0.99 20.31 -1.45
CA TYR A 106 0.87 20.67 -0.03
C TYR A 106 1.34 19.53 0.88
N THR A 107 0.83 18.31 0.70
CA THR A 107 1.20 17.16 1.55
C THR A 107 2.70 16.81 1.41
N GLU A 108 3.26 16.92 0.21
CA GLU A 108 4.69 16.70 0.00
C GLU A 108 5.54 17.76 0.74
N LYS A 109 5.13 19.03 0.66
CA LYS A 109 5.82 20.13 1.35
C LYS A 109 5.62 20.10 2.86
N GLU A 110 4.43 19.75 3.33
CA GLU A 110 4.14 19.55 4.74
C GLU A 110 5.08 18.50 5.32
N LYS A 111 5.21 17.33 4.65
CA LYS A 111 6.14 16.27 5.08
C LYS A 111 7.60 16.75 5.11
N GLU A 112 8.07 17.43 4.06
CA GLU A 112 9.44 17.97 4.02
C GLU A 112 9.73 18.93 5.18
N GLN A 113 8.78 19.81 5.52
CA GLN A 113 8.92 20.74 6.62
C GLN A 113 8.84 20.02 7.96
N PHE A 114 7.91 19.08 8.09
CA PHE A 114 7.69 18.31 9.31
C PHE A 114 8.97 17.57 9.74
N GLU A 115 9.67 16.94 8.79
CA GLU A 115 10.95 16.27 9.07
C GLU A 115 12.02 17.25 9.58
N LYS A 116 12.12 18.44 8.96
CA LYS A 116 13.06 19.48 9.43
C LYS A 116 12.74 19.96 10.83
N TYR A 117 11.46 20.13 11.16
CA TYR A 117 11.03 20.48 12.50
C TYR A 117 11.34 19.37 13.50
N PHE A 118 11.18 18.10 13.11
CA PHE A 118 11.54 16.95 13.95
C PHE A 118 13.03 16.93 14.26
N GLU A 119 13.88 17.06 13.25
CA GLU A 119 15.33 17.10 13.42
C GLU A 119 15.76 18.28 14.31
N ASP A 120 15.22 19.47 14.08
CA ASP A 120 15.55 20.68 14.86
C ASP A 120 15.13 20.54 16.33
N TYR A 121 13.89 20.09 16.60
CA TYR A 121 13.40 19.92 17.96
C TYR A 121 14.10 18.76 18.69
N ALA A 122 14.41 17.67 18.00
CA ALA A 122 15.19 16.57 18.56
C ALA A 122 16.61 17.03 18.94
N THR A 123 17.25 17.81 18.07
CA THR A 123 18.58 18.39 18.32
C THR A 123 18.55 19.28 19.55
N LYS A 124 17.65 20.27 19.59
CA LYS A 124 17.50 21.19 20.74
C LYS A 124 17.21 20.46 22.05
N LEU A 125 16.33 19.47 22.03
CA LEU A 125 15.99 18.69 23.23
C LEU A 125 17.19 17.87 23.72
N SER A 126 17.94 17.26 22.80
CA SER A 126 19.15 16.49 23.14
C SER A 126 20.27 17.37 23.70
N GLU A 127 20.53 18.53 23.10
CA GLU A 127 21.53 19.49 23.57
C GLU A 127 21.19 20.02 24.97
N ARG A 128 19.93 20.41 25.20
CA ARG A 128 19.45 20.84 26.52
C ARG A 128 19.69 19.76 27.58
N ASN A 129 19.34 18.52 27.28
CA ASN A 129 19.48 17.40 28.21
C ASN A 129 20.95 17.10 28.54
N LEU A 130 21.80 17.04 27.51
CA LEU A 130 23.24 16.79 27.68
C LEU A 130 23.91 17.91 28.48
N LYS A 131 23.61 19.18 28.14
CA LYS A 131 24.15 20.33 28.86
C LYS A 131 23.75 20.33 30.33
N SER A 132 22.48 20.08 30.63
CA SER A 132 21.98 20.01 32.00
C SER A 132 22.63 18.88 32.79
N PHE A 133 22.85 17.72 32.16
CA PHE A 133 23.48 16.55 32.78
C PHE A 133 24.96 16.81 33.12
N PHE A 134 25.76 17.30 32.17
CA PHE A 134 27.20 17.52 32.38
C PHE A 134 27.49 18.76 33.25
N GLU A 135 26.65 19.78 33.23
CA GLU A 135 26.80 20.99 34.07
C GLU A 135 26.12 20.85 35.45
N ASN A 136 25.45 19.71 35.72
CA ASN A 136 24.66 19.45 36.94
C ASN A 136 23.65 20.58 37.25
N LYS A 137 22.98 21.08 36.21
CA LYS A 137 21.97 22.14 36.30
C LYS A 137 20.56 21.55 36.33
N LYS A 138 19.61 22.31 36.87
CA LYS A 138 18.18 21.97 36.84
C LYS A 138 17.63 22.13 35.41
N LEU A 139 16.79 21.20 34.97
CA LEU A 139 16.17 21.24 33.64
C LEU A 139 15.21 22.43 33.49
N GLU A 140 15.42 23.20 32.43
CA GLU A 140 14.48 24.24 31.98
C GLU A 140 13.27 23.63 31.28
N PRO A 141 12.04 24.14 31.42
CA PRO A 141 10.87 23.61 30.72
C PRO A 141 11.07 23.61 29.20
N PHE A 142 10.65 22.54 28.52
CA PHE A 142 10.68 22.44 27.05
C PHE A 142 9.25 22.22 26.54
N PRO A 143 8.67 23.16 25.78
CA PRO A 143 7.32 23.01 25.27
C PRO A 143 7.30 21.92 24.21
N MET A 144 6.42 20.93 24.41
CA MET A 144 6.20 19.83 23.47
C MET A 144 4.70 19.55 23.40
N PRO A 145 4.16 19.11 22.25
CA PRO A 145 2.77 18.71 22.16
C PRO A 145 2.47 17.59 23.16
N SER A 146 1.25 17.60 23.70
CA SER A 146 0.78 16.54 24.57
C SER A 146 0.69 15.22 23.79
N PHE A 147 0.73 14.08 24.51
CA PHE A 147 0.54 12.77 23.89
C PHE A 147 -0.75 12.69 23.07
N ARG A 148 -1.84 13.28 23.58
CA ARG A 148 -3.13 13.33 22.90
C ARG A 148 -3.07 14.11 21.59
N ALA A 149 -2.35 15.24 21.55
CA ALA A 149 -2.17 16.01 20.32
C ALA A 149 -1.41 15.22 19.24
N TRP A 150 -0.43 14.40 19.64
CA TRP A 150 0.26 13.49 18.71
C TRP A 150 -0.64 12.40 18.15
N GLU A 151 -1.48 11.81 19.01
CA GLU A 151 -2.45 10.79 18.61
C GLU A 151 -3.51 11.36 17.64
N GLU A 152 -4.09 12.51 17.98
CA GLU A 152 -5.07 13.20 17.14
C GLU A 152 -4.48 13.64 15.80
N ALA A 153 -3.25 14.16 15.77
CA ALA A 153 -2.56 14.50 14.52
C ALA A 153 -2.27 13.27 13.63
N SER A 154 -2.22 12.06 14.21
CA SER A 154 -1.96 10.80 13.52
C SER A 154 -3.23 10.05 13.10
N ALA A 155 -4.41 10.57 13.45
CA ALA A 155 -5.67 9.90 13.17
C ALA A 155 -5.94 9.78 11.66
N LEU A 156 -6.50 8.64 11.26
CA LEU A 156 -6.97 8.42 9.90
C LEU A 156 -8.31 9.15 9.72
N ASP A 157 -8.28 10.39 9.23
CA ASP A 157 -9.49 11.18 9.05
C ASP A 157 -10.17 10.91 7.70
N SER A 158 -11.51 10.86 7.72
CA SER A 158 -12.33 10.74 6.52
C SER A 158 -12.36 12.10 5.82
N PHE A 159 -11.62 12.16 4.72
CA PHE A 159 -11.45 13.36 3.92
C PHE A 159 -12.78 14.01 3.51
N ASN A 160 -13.00 15.28 3.90
CA ASN A 160 -14.10 16.10 3.40
C ASN A 160 -13.56 17.25 2.54
N ILE A 161 -13.63 17.07 1.21
CA ILE A 161 -13.21 18.05 0.21
C ILE A 161 -13.90 19.41 0.41
N ASN A 162 -15.12 19.41 0.94
CA ASN A 162 -15.92 20.63 1.04
C ASN A 162 -15.39 21.60 2.11
N GLN A 163 -14.50 21.15 3.01
CA GLN A 163 -13.98 21.97 4.11
C GLN A 163 -12.60 22.60 3.83
N GLN A 164 -12.01 22.45 2.62
CA GLN A 164 -10.66 22.96 2.29
C GLN A 164 -9.56 22.52 3.29
N ILE A 165 -9.74 21.39 3.97
CA ILE A 165 -8.78 20.80 4.89
C ILE A 165 -7.85 19.88 4.10
N PHE A 166 -6.53 20.07 4.19
CA PHE A 166 -5.54 19.35 3.39
C PHE A 166 -4.74 18.27 4.15
N SER A 167 -4.79 18.26 5.48
CA SER A 167 -4.19 17.23 6.34
C SER A 167 -4.90 17.16 7.70
N THR A 168 -4.73 16.05 8.42
CA THR A 168 -5.25 15.91 9.80
C THR A 168 -4.61 16.95 10.73
N LEU A 169 -3.33 17.28 10.50
CA LEU A 169 -2.63 18.32 11.25
C LEU A 169 -3.20 19.71 10.96
N HIS A 170 -3.49 20.03 9.70
CA HIS A 170 -4.15 21.27 9.31
C HIS A 170 -5.51 21.42 10.01
N LYS A 171 -6.31 20.35 10.02
CA LYS A 171 -7.59 20.32 10.74
C LYS A 171 -7.43 20.60 12.23
N LEU A 172 -6.53 19.87 12.89
CA LEU A 172 -6.29 20.00 14.33
C LEU A 172 -5.89 21.43 14.70
N VAL A 173 -5.03 22.05 13.88
CA VAL A 173 -4.61 23.45 14.09
C VAL A 173 -5.79 24.40 13.90
N GLU A 174 -6.56 24.28 12.82
CA GLU A 174 -7.73 25.15 12.60
C GLU A 174 -8.79 25.03 13.70
N ASP A 175 -9.09 23.80 14.14
CA ASP A 175 -10.08 23.57 15.19
C ASP A 175 -9.58 24.12 16.54
N SER A 176 -8.30 23.95 16.88
CA SER A 176 -7.70 24.56 18.08
C SER A 176 -7.73 26.10 18.08
N MET A 177 -7.64 26.72 16.90
CA MET A 177 -7.75 28.18 16.75
C MET A 177 -9.19 28.67 16.90
N LYS A 178 -10.19 27.90 16.45
CA LYS A 178 -11.62 28.24 16.64
C LYS A 178 -12.01 28.20 18.11
N ASP A 179 -11.63 27.14 18.82
CA ASP A 179 -11.89 26.99 20.27
C ASP A 179 -11.27 28.16 21.07
N SER A 180 -10.09 28.62 20.65
CA SER A 180 -9.40 29.75 21.29
C SER A 180 -10.13 31.08 21.07
N ASN A 181 -10.64 31.33 19.86
CA ASN A 181 -11.37 32.55 19.52
C ASN A 181 -12.75 32.59 20.20
N GLU A 182 -13.46 31.46 20.27
CA GLU A 182 -14.76 31.37 20.96
C GLU A 182 -14.62 31.60 22.47
N ALA A 183 -13.54 31.10 23.09
CA ALA A 183 -13.23 31.39 24.49
C ALA A 183 -12.95 32.88 24.72
N GLN A 184 -12.27 33.53 23.77
CA GLN A 184 -11.94 34.95 23.85
C GLN A 184 -13.18 35.84 23.64
N ASP A 185 -14.05 35.53 22.67
CA ASP A 185 -15.32 36.25 22.44
C ASP A 185 -16.30 36.07 23.61
N THR A 186 -16.31 34.91 24.26
CA THR A 186 -17.12 34.69 25.47
C THR A 186 -16.63 35.56 26.63
N MET A 187 -15.30 35.70 26.81
CA MET A 187 -14.74 36.57 27.84
C MET A 187 -14.95 38.06 27.56
N VAL A 188 -14.91 38.49 26.30
CA VAL A 188 -15.19 39.89 25.91
C VAL A 188 -16.66 40.25 26.14
N ASN A 189 -17.60 39.35 25.81
CA ASN A 189 -19.03 39.58 26.05
C ASN A 189 -19.42 39.57 27.54
N LEU A 190 -18.69 38.85 28.40
CA LEU A 190 -18.85 38.94 29.85
C LEU A 190 -18.27 40.24 30.45
N GLY A 191 -17.33 40.89 29.77
CA GLY A 191 -16.73 42.17 30.22
C GLY A 191 -17.56 43.42 29.89
N GLU A 192 -18.39 43.38 28.84
CA GLU A 192 -19.28 44.51 28.47
C GLU A 192 -20.61 44.53 29.25
N GLY A 193 -20.88 43.52 30.10
CA GLY A 193 -22.06 43.44 30.97
C GLY A 193 -21.91 44.08 32.35
N GLU A 194 -20.72 44.57 32.71
CA GLU A 194 -20.43 45.16 34.04
C GLU A 194 -19.87 46.58 33.94
N THR A 195 -20.66 47.52 33.44
CA THR A 195 -20.55 48.93 33.85
C THR A 195 -21.94 49.48 34.13
N VAL A 196 -22.17 49.74 35.43
CA VAL A 196 -23.32 50.41 36.05
C VAL A 196 -23.61 51.77 35.43
#